data_AF-T1H3P4-F1
#
_entry.id   AF-T1H3P4-F1
#
_cell.length_a   1.000
_cell.length_b   1.000
_cell.length_c   1.000
_cell.angle_alpha   90.00
_cell.angle_beta   90.00
_cell.angle_gamma   90.00
#
_symmetry.space_group_name_H-M   'P 1'
#
loop_
_entity.id
_entity.type
_entity.pdbx_description
1 polymer ?
#
loop_
_entity_poly.entity_id
_entity_poly.type
_entity_poly.pdbx_seq_one_letter_code
_entity_poly.pdbx_strand_id
1 'polypeptide(L)'
;MTEIVRWAVNLKNFRPNKDELIRAVSCIQDHEKSRLMKFVYRDDFDSSFVGKLLQRKFVNEFGKVAYSGILFFQDLKGKPFINHDLSERIKFNVSHQGDYTVLAGLVADSSPDSGIGVDIMKVEYTGGKPLD
;
A
#
# COMPACT_ATOMS: atom_id res chain seq x y z
N MET A 1 17.83 14.23 -8.50
CA MET A 1 17.14 13.40 -9.52
C MET A 1 15.80 12.96 -8.95
N THR A 2 14.76 12.91 -9.77
CA THR A 2 13.43 12.48 -9.34
C THR A 2 13.10 11.14 -9.97
N GLU A 3 12.72 10.16 -9.15
CA GLU A 3 12.34 8.82 -9.59
C GLU A 3 10.84 8.58 -9.30
N ILE A 4 10.14 7.98 -10.26
CA ILE A 4 8.72 7.64 -10.15
C ILE A 4 8.59 6.12 -10.16
N VAL A 5 7.94 5.59 -9.13
CA VAL A 5 7.73 4.16 -8.94
C VAL A 5 6.26 3.84 -9.16
N ARG A 6 5.97 2.80 -9.94
CA ARG A 6 4.62 2.31 -10.22
C ARG A 6 4.60 0.80 -10.07
N TRP A 7 4.01 0.33 -8.98
CA TRP A 7 3.85 -1.10 -8.72
C TRP A 7 2.39 -1.50 -8.76
N ALA A 8 2.16 -2.71 -9.24
CA ALA A 8 0.86 -3.36 -9.23
C ALA A 8 1.04 -4.81 -8.82
N VAL A 9 0.16 -5.30 -7.95
CA VAL A 9 0.10 -6.71 -7.55
C VAL A 9 -1.27 -7.24 -7.92
N ASN A 10 -1.28 -8.33 -8.68
CA ASN A 10 -2.48 -9.08 -8.99
C ASN A 10 -2.80 -10.03 -7.82
N LEU A 11 -3.88 -9.73 -7.11
CA LEU A 11 -4.36 -10.46 -5.93
C LEU A 11 -4.93 -11.84 -6.27
N LYS A 12 -5.35 -12.10 -7.52
CA LYS A 12 -5.75 -13.47 -7.94
C LYS A 12 -4.60 -14.46 -7.83
N ASN A 13 -3.37 -13.97 -8.04
CA ASN A 13 -2.16 -14.77 -7.93
C ASN A 13 -1.57 -14.72 -6.51
N PHE A 14 -2.13 -13.91 -5.61
CA PHE A 14 -1.73 -13.88 -4.21
C PHE A 14 -2.36 -15.05 -3.46
N ARG A 15 -1.65 -16.18 -3.43
CA ARG A 15 -2.07 -17.42 -2.77
C ARG A 15 -0.95 -17.93 -1.85
N PRO A 16 -0.58 -17.17 -0.81
CA PRO A 16 0.49 -17.59 0.07
C PRO A 16 0.08 -18.85 0.83
N ASN A 17 1.03 -19.78 0.98
CA ASN A 17 0.87 -20.86 1.94
C ASN A 17 0.96 -20.32 3.39
N LYS A 18 0.72 -21.19 4.38
CA LYS A 18 0.70 -20.79 5.79
C LYS A 18 2.00 -20.13 6.25
N ASP A 19 3.15 -20.69 5.88
CA ASP A 19 4.45 -20.20 6.33
C ASP A 19 4.83 -18.88 5.64
N GLU A 20 4.48 -18.75 4.37
CA GLU A 20 4.61 -17.50 3.61
C GLU A 20 3.73 -16.40 4.23
N LEU A 21 2.49 -16.73 4.60
CA LEU A 21 1.57 -15.79 5.23
C LEU A 21 2.07 -15.37 6.61
N ILE A 22 2.53 -16.31 7.44
CA ILE A 22 3.11 -16.00 8.77
C ILE A 22 4.32 -15.07 8.61
N ARG A 23 5.21 -15.37 7.66
CA ARG A 23 6.38 -14.53 7.38
C ARG A 23 5.96 -13.14 6.91
N ALA A 24 5.04 -13.05 5.95
CA ALA A 24 4.57 -11.76 5.46
C ALA A 24 3.87 -10.94 6.56
N VAL A 25 3.09 -11.59 7.44
CA VAL A 25 2.42 -10.93 8.57
C VAL A 25 3.43 -10.45 9.61
N SER A 26 4.56 -11.15 9.76
CA SER A 26 5.65 -10.68 10.65
C SER A 26 6.28 -9.36 10.18
N CYS A 27 6.11 -8.98 8.91
CA CYS A 27 6.66 -7.76 8.35
C CYS A 27 5.88 -6.49 8.69
N ILE A 28 4.64 -6.57 9.18
CA ILE A 28 3.79 -5.39 9.43
C ILE A 28 3.71 -5.06 10.93
N GLN A 29 3.37 -3.82 11.27
CA GLN A 29 3.29 -3.37 12.67
C GLN A 29 2.02 -3.89 13.36
N ASP A 30 2.06 -4.01 14.69
CA ASP A 30 0.96 -4.63 15.46
C ASP A 30 -0.36 -3.86 15.37
N HIS A 31 -0.30 -2.53 15.24
CA HIS A 31 -1.49 -1.72 15.02
C HIS A 31 -2.11 -1.97 13.63
N GLU A 32 -1.30 -2.33 12.62
CA GLU A 32 -1.75 -2.69 11.29
C GLU A 32 -2.35 -4.09 11.28
N LYS A 33 -1.71 -5.05 11.98
CA LYS A 33 -2.27 -6.40 12.20
C LYS A 33 -3.65 -6.31 12.84
N SER A 34 -3.78 -5.51 13.91
CA SER A 34 -5.06 -5.30 14.59
C SER A 34 -6.16 -4.72 13.70
N ARG A 35 -5.80 -3.91 12.68
CA ARG A 35 -6.77 -3.43 11.68
C ARG A 35 -7.13 -4.51 10.67
N LEU A 36 -6.13 -5.23 10.16
CA LEU A 36 -6.34 -6.30 9.18
C LEU A 36 -7.21 -7.44 9.73
N MET A 37 -7.07 -7.76 11.02
CA MET A 37 -7.88 -8.79 11.69
C MET A 37 -9.37 -8.45 11.80
N LYS A 38 -9.78 -7.21 11.49
CA LYS A 38 -11.19 -6.79 11.51
C LYS A 38 -11.91 -7.05 10.19
N PHE A 39 -11.19 -7.37 9.11
CA PHE A 39 -11.82 -7.69 7.84
C PHE A 39 -12.56 -9.01 7.93
N VAL A 40 -13.82 -9.00 7.45
CA VAL A 40 -14.67 -10.19 7.40
C VAL A 40 -14.33 -11.02 6.15
N TYR A 41 -14.08 -10.35 5.03
CA TYR A 41 -13.81 -10.98 3.75
C TYR A 41 -12.31 -11.08 3.47
N ARG A 42 -11.90 -12.20 2.85
CA ARG A 42 -10.52 -12.46 2.51
C ARG A 42 -9.96 -11.45 1.51
N ASP A 43 -10.79 -11.01 0.55
CA ASP A 43 -10.36 -10.07 -0.48
C ASP A 43 -10.02 -8.69 0.12
N ASP A 44 -10.80 -8.21 1.09
CA ASP A 44 -10.51 -6.96 1.81
C ASP A 44 -9.24 -7.07 2.65
N PHE A 45 -9.04 -8.23 3.28
CA PHE A 45 -7.81 -8.54 3.99
C PHE A 45 -6.61 -8.54 3.04
N ASP A 46 -6.65 -9.29 1.94
CA ASP A 46 -5.53 -9.47 1.03
C ASP A 46 -5.15 -8.16 0.35
N SER A 47 -6.13 -7.39 -0.13
CA SER A 47 -5.90 -6.08 -0.75
C SER A 47 -5.25 -5.09 0.22
N SER A 48 -5.78 -4.99 1.44
CA SER A 48 -5.21 -4.13 2.48
C SER A 48 -3.82 -4.59 2.91
N PHE A 49 -3.63 -5.91 3.06
CA PHE A 49 -2.40 -6.52 3.54
C PHE A 49 -1.26 -6.35 2.53
N VAL A 50 -1.51 -6.65 1.25
CA VAL A 50 -0.56 -6.42 0.16
C VAL A 50 -0.21 -4.94 0.07
N GLY A 51 -1.18 -4.04 0.27
CA GLY A 51 -0.94 -2.60 0.33
C GLY A 51 0.11 -2.23 1.40
N LYS A 52 0.03 -2.84 2.59
CA LYS A 52 1.03 -2.65 3.66
C LYS A 52 2.41 -3.18 3.29
N LEU A 53 2.48 -4.34 2.65
CA LEU A 53 3.75 -4.91 2.19
C LEU A 53 4.41 -4.04 1.12
N LEU A 54 3.62 -3.49 0.18
CA LEU A 54 4.12 -2.56 -0.83
C LEU A 54 4.66 -1.27 -0.21
N GLN A 55 3.92 -0.68 0.75
CA GLN A 55 4.38 0.51 1.48
C GLN A 55 5.74 0.24 2.15
N ARG A 56 5.86 -0.88 2.88
CA ARG A 56 7.09 -1.21 3.59
C ARG A 56 8.25 -1.51 2.65
N LYS A 57 8.01 -2.25 1.57
CA LYS A 57 9.01 -2.49 0.51
C LYS A 57 9.50 -1.18 -0.10
N PHE A 58 8.59 -0.27 -0.44
CA PHE A 58 8.94 1.03 -1.02
C PHE A 58 9.84 1.85 -0.09
N VAL A 59 9.46 1.94 1.20
CA VAL A 59 10.28 2.67 2.18
C VAL A 59 11.63 2.01 2.42
N ASN A 60 11.70 0.68 2.38
CA ASN A 60 12.98 -0.03 2.51
C ASN A 60 13.91 0.27 1.33
N GLU A 61 13.39 0.18 0.10
CA GLU A 61 14.20 0.35 -1.12
C GLU A 61 14.66 1.79 -1.31
N PHE A 62 13.76 2.77 -1.10
CA PHE A 62 14.05 4.17 -1.45
C PHE A 62 14.34 5.06 -0.23
N GLY A 63 13.92 4.65 0.97
CA GLY A 63 14.16 5.41 2.20
C GLY A 63 15.57 5.24 2.77
N LYS A 64 16.33 4.23 2.31
CA LYS A 64 17.63 3.81 2.88
C LYS A 64 17.52 3.44 4.36
N VAL A 65 16.42 2.78 4.75
CA VAL A 65 16.15 2.33 6.12
C VAL A 65 16.09 0.81 6.15
N ALA A 66 16.70 0.21 7.17
CA ALA A 66 16.62 -1.23 7.39
C ALA A 66 15.16 -1.67 7.57
N TYR A 67 14.79 -2.82 7.00
CA TYR A 67 13.40 -3.29 6.98
C TYR A 67 12.75 -3.36 8.38
N SER A 68 13.52 -3.75 9.40
CA SER A 68 13.08 -3.81 10.81
C SER A 68 12.89 -2.44 11.46
N GLY A 69 13.60 -1.40 10.99
CA GLY A 69 13.53 -0.04 11.52
C GLY A 69 12.41 0.82 10.91
N ILE A 70 11.64 0.29 9.95
CA ILE A 70 10.55 1.04 9.31
C ILE A 70 9.36 1.16 10.26
N LEU A 71 8.98 2.42 10.52
CA LEU A 71 7.82 2.78 11.33
C LEU A 71 6.87 3.65 10.53
N PHE A 72 5.63 3.18 10.42
CA PHE A 72 4.48 3.92 9.93
C PHE A 72 3.68 4.47 11.11
N PHE A 73 3.22 5.70 10.94
CA PHE A 73 2.31 6.41 11.83
C PHE A 73 1.01 6.68 11.07
N GLN A 74 -0.05 7.05 11.79
CA GLN A 74 -1.33 7.43 11.19
C GLN A 74 -1.67 8.85 11.62
N ASP A 75 -2.10 9.67 10.67
CA ASP A 75 -2.63 10.99 11.00
C ASP A 75 -4.04 10.89 11.59
N LEU A 76 -4.63 12.03 11.95
CA LEU A 76 -5.99 12.09 12.52
C LEU A 76 -7.07 11.54 11.56
N LYS A 77 -6.77 11.41 10.27
CA LYS A 77 -7.66 10.87 9.24
C LYS A 77 -7.32 9.41 8.87
N GLY A 78 -6.36 8.79 9.58
CA GLY A 78 -5.94 7.41 9.36
C GLY A 78 -4.99 7.22 8.17
N LYS A 79 -4.49 8.30 7.56
CA LYS A 79 -3.54 8.21 6.44
C LYS A 79 -2.17 7.78 6.98
N PRO A 80 -1.55 6.73 6.41
CA PRO A 80 -0.23 6.30 6.82
C PRO A 80 0.82 7.33 6.39
N PHE A 81 1.72 7.70 7.30
CA PHE A 81 2.90 8.51 7.02
C PHE A 81 4.13 7.92 7.73
N ILE A 82 5.31 8.33 7.29
CA ILE A 82 6.61 7.86 7.78
C ILE A 82 7.33 9.01 8.51
N ASN A 83 8.49 8.72 9.12
CA ASN A 83 9.33 9.74 9.76
C ASN A 83 9.51 10.99 8.85
N HIS A 84 9.47 12.17 9.46
CA HIS A 84 9.51 13.47 8.79
C HIS A 84 10.63 13.56 7.74
N ASP A 85 11.86 13.22 8.11
CA ASP A 85 13.04 13.27 7.23
C ASP A 85 12.92 12.37 5.99
N LEU A 86 12.20 11.26 6.11
CA LEU A 86 11.90 10.39 4.98
C LEU A 86 10.76 10.96 4.15
N SER A 87 9.73 11.52 4.80
CA SER A 87 8.54 12.07 4.13
C SER A 87 8.84 13.27 3.24
N GLU A 88 9.95 13.97 3.50
CA GLU A 88 10.49 14.98 2.60
C GLU A 88 11.03 14.34 1.31
N ARG A 89 11.81 13.26 1.41
CA ARG A 89 12.48 12.68 0.23
C ARG A 89 11.59 11.70 -0.55
N ILE A 90 10.66 11.03 0.12
CA ILE A 90 9.80 10.03 -0.49
C ILE A 90 8.33 10.27 -0.16
N LYS A 91 7.49 10.20 -1.19
CA LYS A 91 6.03 10.25 -1.07
C LYS A 91 5.45 9.05 -1.78
N PHE A 92 4.39 8.46 -1.23
CA PHE A 92 3.71 7.34 -1.87
C PHE A 92 2.21 7.36 -1.60
N ASN A 93 1.46 6.68 -2.46
CA ASN A 93 0.05 6.44 -2.27
C ASN A 93 -0.29 5.01 -2.75
N VAL A 94 -1.31 4.43 -2.14
CA VAL A 94 -1.79 3.07 -2.42
C VAL A 94 -3.28 3.14 -2.67
N SER A 95 -3.74 2.39 -3.67
CA SER A 95 -5.15 2.12 -3.91
C SER A 95 -5.34 0.64 -4.23
N HIS A 96 -6.52 0.11 -3.97
CA HIS A 96 -6.88 -1.26 -4.30
C HIS A 96 -8.36 -1.34 -4.65
N GLN A 97 -8.68 -2.06 -5.72
CA GLN A 97 -10.05 -2.42 -6.06
C GLN A 97 -10.04 -3.65 -6.98
N GLY A 98 -11.02 -4.53 -6.79
CA GLY A 98 -11.08 -5.78 -7.53
C GLY A 98 -9.84 -6.63 -7.30
N ASP A 99 -9.18 -7.04 -8.38
CA ASP A 99 -8.08 -8.00 -8.33
C ASP A 99 -6.70 -7.35 -8.15
N TYR A 100 -6.62 -6.04 -7.91
CA TYR A 100 -5.34 -5.33 -7.88
C TYR A 100 -5.16 -4.46 -6.66
N THR A 101 -3.92 -4.43 -6.17
CA THR A 101 -3.40 -3.41 -5.27
C THR A 101 -2.25 -2.70 -5.96
N VAL A 102 -2.28 -1.37 -5.99
CA VAL A 102 -1.29 -0.55 -6.68
C VAL A 102 -0.61 0.42 -5.72
N LEU A 103 0.68 0.70 -5.99
CA LEU A 103 1.44 1.73 -5.30
C LEU A 103 2.05 2.68 -6.33
N ALA A 104 1.88 3.97 -6.10
CA ALA A 104 2.62 5.01 -6.80
C ALA A 104 3.56 5.71 -5.82
N GLY A 105 4.83 5.82 -6.18
CA GLY A 105 5.88 6.43 -5.38
C GLY A 105 6.61 7.55 -6.11
N LEU A 106 7.04 8.55 -5.37
CA LEU A 106 7.88 9.66 -5.81
C LEU A 106 9.09 9.73 -4.88
N VAL A 107 10.29 9.71 -5.45
CA VAL A 107 11.56 9.79 -4.73
C VAL A 107 12.34 10.98 -5.27
N ALA A 108 12.79 11.85 -4.39
CA ALA A 108 13.54 13.05 -4.73
C ALA A 108 14.63 13.34 -3.68
N ASP A 109 15.67 14.06 -4.08
CA ASP A 109 16.77 14.43 -3.18
C ASP A 109 16.34 15.46 -2.12
N SER A 110 15.31 16.24 -2.42
CA SER A 110 14.70 17.27 -1.57
C SER A 110 13.19 17.15 -1.59
N SER A 111 12.50 17.82 -0.66
CA SER A 111 11.03 17.86 -0.60
C SER A 111 10.43 18.19 -1.96
N PRO A 112 9.73 17.26 -2.64
CA PRO A 112 9.14 17.57 -3.93
C PRO A 112 7.92 18.45 -3.70
N ASP A 113 7.81 19.55 -4.44
CA ASP A 113 6.65 20.47 -4.35
C ASP A 113 5.33 19.78 -4.75
N SER A 114 5.42 18.68 -5.50
CA SER A 114 4.27 17.90 -5.96
C SER A 114 3.86 16.80 -4.98
N GLY A 115 2.55 16.59 -4.83
CA GLY A 115 1.99 15.40 -4.20
C GLY A 115 1.89 14.23 -5.19
N ILE A 116 1.68 13.03 -4.67
CA ILE A 116 1.36 11.84 -5.48
C ILE A 116 0.08 11.18 -4.96
N GLY A 117 -0.78 10.78 -5.89
CA GLY A 117 -2.01 10.05 -5.63
C GLY A 117 -2.19 8.98 -6.71
N VAL A 118 -2.77 7.86 -6.33
CA VAL A 118 -3.12 6.79 -7.26
C VAL A 118 -4.50 6.26 -6.90
N ASP A 119 -5.27 5.95 -7.93
CA ASP A 119 -6.52 5.24 -7.78
C ASP A 119 -6.65 4.15 -8.83
N ILE A 120 -7.31 3.05 -8.47
CA ILE A 120 -7.64 1.97 -9.39
C ILE A 120 -9.09 1.60 -9.16
N MET A 121 -9.84 1.46 -10.25
CA MET A 121 -11.22 1.00 -10.21
C MET A 121 -11.45 -0.20 -11.10
N LYS A 122 -12.26 -1.15 -10.62
CA LYS A 122 -12.78 -2.24 -11.43
C LYS A 122 -14.10 -1.79 -12.03
N VAL A 123 -14.16 -1.76 -13.37
CA VAL A 123 -15.41 -1.49 -14.07
C VAL A 123 -16.29 -2.74 -13.97
N GLU A 124 -17.43 -2.61 -13.30
CA GLU A 124 -18.42 -3.67 -13.17
C GLU A 124 -19.77 -3.15 -13.65
N TYR A 125 -20.48 -3.98 -14.40
CA TYR A 125 -21.87 -3.69 -14.75
C TYR A 125 -22.75 -4.05 -13.55
N THR A 126 -23.27 -3.03 -12.86
CA THR A 126 -24.11 -3.21 -11.67
C THR A 126 -25.61 -3.29 -11.99
N GLY A 127 -25.97 -3.36 -13.28
CA GLY A 127 -27.36 -3.22 -13.73
C GLY A 127 -27.80 -1.76 -13.87
N GLY A 128 -28.72 -1.51 -14.80
CA GLY A 128 -29.34 -0.22 -15.10
C GLY A 128 -30.44 -0.39 -16.15
N LYS A 129 -31.39 0.55 -16.25
CA LYS A 129 -32.41 0.51 -17.31
C LYS A 129 -31.71 0.49 -18.69
N PRO A 130 -32.20 -0.31 -19.65
CA PRO A 130 -31.81 -0.16 -21.04
C PRO A 130 -31.95 1.31 -21.43
N LEU A 131 -30.96 1.83 -22.15
CA LEU A 131 -31.11 3.09 -22.87
C LEU A 131 -31.93 2.76 -24.13
N ASP A 132 -33.22 2.53 -23.92
CA ASP A 132 -34.21 2.56 -24.99
C ASP A 132 -34.49 4.02 -25.39
#